data_AF-A0A527FG70-F1
#
_entry.id   AF-A0A527FG70-F1
#
_cell.length_a   1.000
_cell.length_b   1.000
_cell.length_c   1.000
_cell.angle_alpha   90.00
_cell.angle_beta   90.00
_cell.angle_gamma   90.00
#
_symmetry.space_group_name_H-M   'P 1'
#
loop_
_entity.id
_entity.type
_entity.pdbx_description
1 polymer ?
#
loop_
_entity_poly.entity_id
_entity_poly.type
_entity_poly.pdbx_seq_one_letter_code
_entity_poly.pdbx_strand_id
1 'polypeptide(L)' 'YGGLDERINAGIDAFKKELDAAHVEYTVYVYQGAKNHAFNNDTSAARYDKKAADLAWGRTIAFLKQKLA' A
#
# COMPACT_ATOMS: atom_id res chain seq x y z
N TYR A 1 -1.72 0.95 -1.33
CA TYR A 1 -2.48 1.34 -2.52
C TYR A 1 -2.23 2.80 -2.87
N GLY A 2 -2.10 3.14 -4.15
CA GLY A 2 -2.05 4.54 -4.59
C GLY A 2 -3.45 5.17 -4.50
N GLY A 3 -3.54 6.45 -4.10
CA GLY A 3 -4.80 7.15 -3.90
C GLY A 3 -5.71 7.17 -5.14
N LEU A 4 -5.16 7.41 -6.33
CA LEU A 4 -5.91 7.43 -7.60
C LEU A 4 -5.66 6.19 -8.48
N ASP A 5 -5.15 5.10 -7.91
CA ASP A 5 -5.00 3.82 -8.63
C ASP A 5 -6.35 3.09 -8.73
N GLU A 6 -7.34 3.72 -9.38
CA GLU A 6 -8.75 3.32 -9.38
C GLU A 6 -8.95 1.86 -9.81
N ARG A 7 -8.21 1.41 -10.84
CA ARG A 7 -8.28 0.04 -11.34
C ARG A 7 -7.91 -1.01 -10.29
N ILE A 8 -6.90 -0.72 -9.47
CA ILE A 8 -6.48 -1.62 -8.40
C ILE A 8 -7.34 -1.43 -7.15
N ASN A 9 -7.72 -0.18 -6.85
CA ASN A 9 -8.53 0.16 -5.68
C ASN A 9 -9.94 -0.45 -5.74
N ALA A 10 -10.50 -0.64 -6.94
CA ALA A 10 -11.77 -1.33 -7.15
C ALA A 10 -11.82 -2.76 -6.57
N GLY A 11 -10.66 -3.41 -6.40
CA GLY A 11 -10.55 -4.75 -5.83
C GLY A 11 -10.39 -4.80 -4.30
N ILE A 12 -10.19 -3.66 -3.62
CA ILE A 12 -9.86 -3.63 -2.19
C ILE A 12 -10.96 -4.29 -1.34
N ASP A 13 -12.21 -3.94 -1.57
CA ASP A 13 -13.31 -4.41 -0.72
C ASP A 13 -13.56 -5.91 -0.87
N ALA A 14 -13.50 -6.44 -2.08
CA ALA A 14 -13.60 -7.88 -2.33
C ALA A 14 -12.44 -8.62 -1.67
N PHE A 15 -11.21 -8.09 -1.76
CA PHE A 15 -10.05 -8.74 -1.15
C PHE A 15 -10.11 -8.73 0.38
N LYS A 16 -10.49 -7.59 0.98
CA LYS A 16 -10.68 -7.48 2.43
C LYS A 16 -11.73 -8.47 2.94
N LYS A 17 -12.85 -8.60 2.24
CA LYS A 17 -13.91 -9.55 2.59
C LYS A 17 -13.38 -10.99 2.68
N GLU A 18 -12.59 -11.43 1.71
CA GLU A 18 -12.04 -12.79 1.71
C GLU A 18 -10.97 -12.96 2.81
N LEU A 19 -10.15 -11.95 3.07
CA LEU A 19 -9.17 -11.97 4.18
C LEU A 19 -9.87 -12.05 5.54
N ASP A 20 -10.95 -11.28 5.74
CA ASP A 20 -11.77 -11.29 6.95
C ASP A 20 -12.42 -12.67 7.15
N ALA A 21 -13.00 -13.25 6.08
CA ALA A 21 -13.62 -14.58 6.11
C ALA A 21 -12.60 -15.70 6.39
N ALA A 22 -11.36 -15.53 5.94
CA ALA A 22 -10.26 -16.44 6.23
C ALA A 22 -9.57 -16.17 7.57
N HIS A 23 -10.04 -15.19 8.36
CA HIS A 23 -9.46 -14.77 9.64
C HIS A 23 -7.97 -14.41 9.54
N VAL A 24 -7.56 -13.81 8.42
CA VAL A 24 -6.17 -13.36 8.20
C VAL A 24 -5.95 -12.04 8.94
N GLU A 25 -4.87 -11.92 9.71
CA GLU A 25 -4.43 -10.64 10.24
C GLU A 25 -3.81 -9.79 9.12
N TYR A 26 -4.40 -8.64 8.81
CA TYR A 26 -3.88 -7.74 7.77
C TYR A 26 -4.07 -6.27 8.11
N THR A 27 -3.42 -5.41 7.32
CA THR A 27 -3.67 -3.98 7.32
C THR A 27 -3.62 -3.44 5.89
N VAL A 28 -4.59 -2.61 5.52
CA VAL A 28 -4.65 -1.95 4.21
C VAL A 28 -4.43 -0.45 4.39
N TYR A 29 -3.46 0.10 3.65
CA TYR A 29 -3.21 1.54 3.57
C TYR A 29 -3.43 2.06 2.15
N VAL A 30 -4.24 3.12 2.02
CA VAL A 30 -4.41 3.91 0.79
C VAL A 30 -3.71 5.25 0.98
N TYR A 31 -2.73 5.54 0.13
CA TYR A 31 -1.89 6.73 0.25
C TYR A 31 -2.45 7.86 -0.63
N GLN A 32 -3.19 8.79 -0.03
CA GLN A 32 -3.86 9.88 -0.76
C GLN A 32 -2.89 10.80 -1.53
N GLY A 33 -1.63 10.93 -1.08
CA GLY A 33 -0.60 11.68 -1.81
C GLY A 33 -0.05 10.95 -3.05
N ALA A 34 -0.16 9.62 -3.09
CA ALA A 34 0.31 8.84 -4.23
C ALA A 34 -0.73 8.90 -5.37
N LYS A 35 -0.46 9.71 -6.38
CA LYS A 35 -1.40 9.91 -7.50
C LYS A 35 -1.74 8.64 -8.24
N ASN A 36 -0.87 7.64 -8.33
CA ASN A 36 -1.14 6.47 -9.16
C ASN A 36 -0.31 5.25 -8.74
N HIS A 37 -0.46 4.16 -9.49
CA HIS A 37 0.38 2.99 -9.39
C HIS A 37 1.88 3.34 -9.50
N ALA A 38 2.72 2.55 -8.82
CA ALA A 38 4.18 2.67 -8.77
C ALA A 38 4.73 3.94 -8.09
N PHE A 39 4.03 4.47 -7.08
CA PHE A 39 4.49 5.64 -6.32
C PHE A 39 5.81 5.45 -5.55
N ASN A 40 6.23 4.20 -5.34
CA ASN A 40 7.49 3.86 -4.66
C ASN A 40 8.67 3.69 -5.63
N ASN A 41 8.47 3.87 -6.94
CA ASN A 41 9.54 3.76 -7.94
C ASN A 41 10.23 5.12 -8.15
N ASP A 42 11.34 5.32 -7.47
CA ASP A 42 12.17 6.54 -7.49
C ASP A 42 12.85 6.84 -8.83
N THR A 43 12.99 5.85 -9.72
CA THR A 43 13.46 6.07 -11.10
C THR A 43 12.39 6.69 -12.01
N SER A 44 11.12 6.69 -11.59
CA SER A 44 10.01 7.23 -12.37
C SER A 44 9.58 8.58 -11.84
N ALA A 45 10.17 9.67 -12.35
CA ALA A 45 9.80 11.03 -11.95
C ALA A 45 8.30 11.35 -12.10
N ALA A 46 7.62 10.71 -13.06
CA ALA A 46 6.19 10.90 -13.30
C ALA A 46 5.27 10.23 -12.27
N ARG A 47 5.76 9.19 -11.57
CA ARG A 47 4.94 8.36 -10.67
C ARG A 47 5.41 8.43 -9.23
N TYR A 48 6.70 8.65 -9.00
CA TYR A 48 7.30 8.67 -7.68
C TYR A 48 6.65 9.74 -6.79
N ASP A 49 6.24 9.33 -5.59
CA ASP A 49 5.83 10.23 -4.53
C ASP A 49 6.66 9.94 -3.28
N LYS A 50 7.66 10.79 -3.02
CA LYS A 50 8.61 10.57 -1.91
C LYS A 50 7.92 10.43 -0.56
N LYS A 51 6.88 11.23 -0.28
CA LYS A 51 6.22 11.21 1.03
C LYS A 51 5.45 9.91 1.25
N ALA A 52 4.70 9.46 0.24
CA ALA A 52 4.00 8.19 0.28
C ALA A 52 4.97 7.00 0.29
N ALA A 53 6.07 7.08 -0.47
CA ALA A 53 7.11 6.07 -0.51
C ALA A 53 7.79 5.91 0.86
N ASP A 54 8.27 7.00 1.45
CA ASP A 54 8.93 6.99 2.77
C ASP A 54 7.99 6.42 3.85
N LEU A 55 6.72 6.83 3.85
CA LEU A 55 5.73 6.33 4.81
C LEU A 55 5.41 4.85 4.59
N ALA A 56 5.24 4.42 3.34
CA ALA A 56 4.99 3.03 3.02
C ALA A 56 6.18 2.15 3.41
N TRP A 57 7.40 2.59 3.11
CA TRP A 57 8.61 1.87 3.47
C TRP A 57 8.80 1.75 4.98
N GLY A 58 8.57 2.84 5.72
CA GLY A 58 8.61 2.81 7.20
C GLY A 58 7.65 1.79 7.80
N ARG A 59 6.42 1.71 7.28
CA ARG A 59 5.42 0.71 7.70
C ARG A 59 5.85 -0.72 7.36
N THR A 60 6.43 -0.93 6.18
CA THR A 60 6.96 -2.24 5.78
C THR A 60 8.06 -2.71 6.73
N ILE A 61 9.04 -1.85 7.03
CA ILE A 61 10.11 -2.19 7.96
C ILE A 61 9.56 -2.45 9.38
N ALA A 62 8.60 -1.64 9.85
CA ALA A 62 7.97 -1.86 11.15
C ALA A 62 7.24 -3.21 11.21
N PHE A 63 6.48 -3.57 10.17
CA PHE A 63 5.81 -4.87 10.07
C PHE A 63 6.81 -6.02 10.10
N LEU A 64 7.90 -5.94 9.33
CA LEU A 64 8.93 -6.98 9.31
C LEU A 64 9.60 -7.14 10.66
N LYS A 65 9.93 -6.03 11.36
CA LYS A 65 10.45 -6.08 12.73
C LYS A 65 9.47 -6.74 13.69
N GLN A 66 8.18 -6.48 13.55
CA GLN A 66 7.17 -7.08 14.43
C GLN A 66 6.99 -8.59 14.20
N LYS A 67 7.18 -9.08 12.96
CA LYS A 67 6.86 -10.46 12.59
C LYS A 67 8.08 -11.38 12.45
N LEU A 68 9.29 -10.85 12.30
CA LEU A 68 10.50 -11.63 12.03
C LEU A 68 11.65 -11.44 13.04
N ALA A 69 11.54 -10.48 13.96
CA ALA A 69 12.56 -10.22 14.98
C ALA A 69 12.23 -10.88 16.32
#